data_AF-A0A5N8HGQ7-F1
#
_entry.id   AF-A0A5N8HGQ7-F1
#
_cell.length_a   1.000
_cell.length_b   1.000
_cell.length_c   1.000
_cell.angle_alpha   90.00
_cell.angle_beta   90.00
_cell.angle_gamma   90.00
#
_symmetry.space_group_name_H-M   'P 1'
#
loop_
_entity.id
_entity.type
_entity.pdbx_description
1 polymer ?
#
loop_
_entity_poly.entity_id
_entity_poly.type
_entity_poly.pdbx_seq_one_letter_code
_entity_poly.pdbx_strand_id
1 'polypeptide(L)'
;MKKHLLPLALLFSGIPPAQALDVGDISSFMNSDSSTLSKTIKNSTDSGRLINIRLERLSSPLDDGQVISMDKPDELLLTPASLLLPAQASEVIRFFYKGPADEKERYYRIVWFDQALSDAQRDNANR
;
A
#
# COMPACT_ATOMS: atom_id res chain seq x y z
N MET A 1 34.03 -17.23 -40.14
CA MET A 1 33.15 -17.56 -38.99
C MET A 1 33.70 -16.91 -37.71
N LYS A 2 33.28 -15.69 -37.36
CA LYS A 2 33.46 -15.15 -36.00
C LYS A 2 32.17 -14.43 -35.63
N LYS A 3 31.54 -14.92 -34.58
CA LYS A 3 30.18 -14.59 -34.13
C LYS A 3 30.23 -13.26 -33.37
N HIS A 4 29.55 -12.22 -33.86
CA HIS A 4 29.34 -10.98 -33.12
C HIS A 4 28.11 -11.15 -32.20
N LEU A 5 28.31 -11.78 -31.05
CA LEU A 5 27.25 -12.07 -30.07
C LEU A 5 27.36 -11.24 -28.78
N LEU A 6 28.21 -10.21 -28.75
CA LEU A 6 28.55 -9.49 -27.53
C LEU A 6 27.68 -8.26 -27.14
N PRO A 7 26.94 -7.54 -28.02
CA PRO A 7 26.34 -6.27 -27.59
C PRO A 7 25.01 -6.42 -26.84
N LEU A 8 24.40 -7.62 -26.78
CA LEU A 8 23.07 -7.78 -26.18
C LEU A 8 23.09 -7.91 -24.64
N ALA A 9 24.23 -8.25 -24.03
CA ALA A 9 24.33 -8.48 -22.58
C ALA A 9 24.38 -7.19 -21.74
N LEU A 10 24.66 -6.02 -22.33
CA LEU A 10 24.88 -4.78 -21.59
C LEU A 10 23.60 -3.95 -21.34
N LEU A 11 22.46 -4.32 -21.91
CA LEU A 11 21.22 -3.54 -21.82
C LEU A 11 20.39 -3.80 -20.54
N PHE A 12 20.80 -4.72 -19.67
CA PHE A 12 20.02 -5.13 -18.49
C PHE A 12 20.50 -4.58 -17.13
N SER A 13 21.58 -3.80 -17.08
CA SER A 13 22.22 -3.42 -15.80
C SER A 13 21.76 -2.08 -15.19
N GLY A 14 20.63 -1.51 -15.61
CA GLY A 14 20.32 -0.09 -15.39
C GLY A 14 19.10 0.29 -14.55
N ILE A 15 18.27 -0.66 -14.10
CA ILE A 15 17.05 -0.27 -13.35
C ILE A 15 17.37 -0.25 -11.85
N PRO A 16 17.45 0.93 -11.22
CA PRO A 16 17.61 0.99 -9.76
C PRO A 16 16.40 0.31 -9.09
N PRO A 17 16.61 -0.46 -8.01
CA PRO A 17 15.50 -1.12 -7.33
C PRO A 17 14.51 -0.07 -6.82
N ALA A 18 13.24 -0.23 -7.16
CA ALA A 18 12.17 0.63 -6.65
C ALA A 18 12.20 0.63 -5.12
N GLN A 19 12.36 1.81 -4.53
CA GLN A 19 12.39 2.00 -3.08
C GLN A 19 10.96 2.26 -2.57
N ALA A 20 10.07 1.29 -2.73
CA ALA A 20 8.66 1.41 -2.37
C ALA A 20 8.24 0.35 -1.34
N LEU A 21 7.22 0.66 -0.56
CA LEU A 21 6.51 -0.32 0.26
C LEU A 21 5.75 -1.32 -0.65
N ASP A 22 5.89 -2.61 -0.37
CA ASP A 22 5.04 -3.65 -0.94
C ASP A 22 3.75 -3.76 -0.12
N VAL A 23 2.61 -3.52 -0.76
CA VAL A 23 1.27 -3.51 -0.12
C VAL A 23 0.46 -4.78 -0.41
N GLY A 24 1.07 -5.78 -1.06
CA GLY A 24 0.38 -6.96 -1.57
C GLY A 24 -0.56 -6.62 -2.73
N ASP A 25 -1.70 -7.31 -2.81
CA ASP A 25 -2.68 -7.09 -3.90
C ASP A 25 -3.17 -5.64 -3.96
N ILE A 26 -3.24 -5.07 -5.16
CA ILE A 26 -3.71 -3.69 -5.38
C ILE A 26 -5.19 -3.50 -5.06
N SER A 27 -5.98 -4.58 -5.17
CA SER A 27 -7.38 -4.65 -4.79
C SER A 27 -7.59 -5.87 -3.90
N SER A 28 -8.53 -5.79 -2.98
CA SER A 28 -8.83 -6.89 -2.06
C SER A 28 -10.32 -6.93 -1.78
N PHE A 29 -10.85 -8.14 -1.65
CA PHE A 29 -12.28 -8.39 -1.53
C PHE A 29 -12.60 -8.90 -0.12
N MET A 30 -13.52 -8.23 0.55
CA MET A 30 -14.17 -8.73 1.75
C MET A 30 -15.50 -9.33 1.30
N ASN A 31 -15.54 -10.67 1.20
CA ASN A 31 -16.73 -11.39 0.76
C ASN A 31 -17.88 -11.24 1.76
N SER A 32 -19.11 -11.50 1.33
CA SER A 32 -20.33 -11.28 2.12
C SER A 32 -20.42 -12.09 3.42
N ASP A 33 -19.65 -13.16 3.54
CA ASP A 33 -19.53 -14.01 4.73
C ASP A 33 -18.47 -13.52 5.73
N SER A 34 -17.76 -12.42 5.42
CA SER A 34 -16.74 -11.84 6.28
C SER A 34 -16.99 -10.35 6.57
N SER A 35 -16.67 -9.94 7.79
CA SER A 35 -16.58 -8.54 8.20
C SER A 35 -15.14 -8.10 8.50
N THR A 36 -14.16 -8.96 8.20
CA THR A 36 -12.74 -8.70 8.45
C THR A 36 -11.87 -9.08 7.26
N LEU A 37 -10.79 -8.34 7.05
CA LEU A 37 -9.80 -8.57 6.01
C LEU A 37 -8.41 -8.29 6.58
N SER A 38 -7.41 -9.06 6.18
CA SER A 38 -6.01 -8.82 6.56
C SER A 38 -5.14 -8.66 5.31
N LYS A 39 -4.25 -7.67 5.30
CA LYS A 39 -3.23 -7.49 4.26
C LYS A 39 -1.86 -7.47 4.90
N THR A 40 -0.91 -8.22 4.32
CA THR A 40 0.50 -8.15 4.74
C THR A 40 1.19 -7.08 3.92
N ILE A 41 1.86 -6.14 4.58
CA ILE A 41 2.77 -5.19 3.95
C ILE A 41 4.21 -5.60 4.21
N LYS A 42 5.11 -5.26 3.29
CA LYS A 42 6.52 -5.58 3.39
C LYS A 42 7.39 -4.39 3.02
N ASN A 43 8.32 -4.07 3.89
CA ASN A 43 9.41 -3.18 3.59
C ASN A 43 10.59 -4.02 3.08
N SER A 44 10.79 -4.07 1.76
CA SER A 44 11.94 -4.74 1.14
C SER A 44 13.17 -3.84 0.97
N THR A 45 13.16 -2.62 1.54
CA THR A 45 14.31 -1.70 1.49
C THR A 45 15.25 -1.88 2.67
N ASP A 46 16.40 -1.21 2.62
CA ASP A 46 17.47 -1.28 3.63
C ASP A 46 17.32 -0.25 4.76
N SER A 47 16.38 0.69 4.63
CA SER A 47 16.00 1.66 5.65
C SER A 47 14.61 1.37 6.22
N GLY A 48 14.39 1.79 7.48
CA GLY A 48 13.05 1.80 8.07
C GLY A 48 12.15 2.81 7.39
N ARG A 49 10.83 2.56 7.42
CA ARG A 49 9.80 3.40 6.80
C ARG A 49 8.69 3.72 7.79
N LEU A 50 8.32 5.00 7.88
CA LEU A 50 7.14 5.42 8.64
C LEU A 50 5.93 5.34 7.74
N ILE A 51 4.98 4.47 8.08
CA ILE A 51 3.79 4.21 7.29
C ILE A 51 2.58 4.77 8.03
N ASN A 52 1.77 5.58 7.33
CA ASN A 52 0.44 5.99 7.80
C ASN A 52 -0.62 5.54 6.79
N ILE A 53 -1.76 5.08 7.29
CA ILE A 53 -2.81 4.49 6.47
C ILE A 53 -4.11 5.24 6.70
N ARG A 54 -4.79 5.62 5.61
CA ARG A 54 -6.13 6.23 5.65
C ARG A 54 -7.10 5.46 4.77
N LEU A 55 -8.39 5.66 5.05
CA LEU A 55 -9.49 5.06 4.32
C LEU A 55 -10.37 6.14 3.72
N GLU A 56 -10.76 5.95 2.46
CA GLU A 56 -11.73 6.79 1.76
C GLU A 56 -12.83 5.88 1.20
N ARG A 57 -14.10 6.21 1.37
CA ARG A 57 -15.18 5.51 0.67
C ARG A 57 -15.30 6.07 -0.74
N LEU A 58 -15.53 5.20 -1.71
CA LEU A 58 -15.69 5.57 -3.11
C LEU A 58 -17.09 5.24 -3.61
N SER A 59 -17.60 6.04 -4.55
CA SER A 59 -18.82 5.72 -5.28
C SER A 59 -18.65 4.54 -6.24
N SER A 60 -17.44 4.37 -6.79
CA SER A 60 -17.05 3.35 -7.77
C SER A 60 -15.54 3.11 -7.65
N PRO A 61 -15.04 1.89 -7.93
CA PRO A 61 -13.60 1.61 -7.96
C PRO A 61 -12.93 2.06 -9.27
N LEU A 62 -13.71 2.52 -10.26
CA LEU A 62 -13.24 2.97 -11.56
C LEU A 62 -12.66 4.39 -11.50
N ASP A 63 -11.99 4.81 -12.57
CA ASP A 63 -11.30 6.11 -12.67
C ASP A 63 -12.23 7.33 -12.46
N ASP A 64 -13.52 7.20 -12.80
CA ASP A 64 -14.55 8.23 -12.61
C ASP A 64 -15.23 8.18 -11.22
N GLY A 65 -14.80 7.25 -10.36
CA GLY A 65 -15.25 7.14 -8.98
C GLY A 65 -14.86 8.37 -8.15
N GLN A 66 -15.76 8.78 -7.25
CA GLN A 66 -15.60 9.95 -6.40
C GLN A 66 -15.49 9.53 -4.93
N VAL A 67 -14.71 10.29 -4.16
CA VAL A 67 -14.68 10.13 -2.70
C VAL A 67 -16.03 10.59 -2.14
N ILE A 68 -16.68 9.71 -1.40
CA ILE A 68 -17.96 9.95 -0.73
C ILE A 68 -17.82 9.72 0.77
N SER A 69 -18.77 10.26 1.54
CA SER A 69 -18.77 10.05 2.99
C SER A 69 -19.19 8.63 3.34
N MET A 70 -18.56 8.07 4.38
CA MET A 70 -19.11 6.89 5.06
C MET A 70 -20.44 7.26 5.73
N ASP A 71 -21.34 6.30 5.83
CA ASP A 71 -22.62 6.45 6.52
C ASP A 71 -22.39 6.72 8.01
N LYS A 72 -21.34 6.13 8.58
CA LYS A 72 -20.84 6.39 9.95
C LYS A 72 -19.31 6.42 9.99
N PRO A 73 -18.70 7.15 10.94
CA PRO A 73 -17.24 7.19 11.08
C PRO A 73 -16.57 5.84 11.34
N ASP A 74 -17.31 4.86 11.88
CA ASP A 74 -16.82 3.52 12.19
C ASP A 74 -17.23 2.46 11.17
N GLU A 75 -17.78 2.85 10.02
CA GLU A 75 -18.21 1.93 8.94
C GLU A 75 -17.08 1.02 8.46
N LEU A 76 -15.88 1.56 8.30
CA LEU A 76 -14.67 0.79 8.00
C LEU A 76 -13.52 1.28 8.86
N LEU A 77 -12.95 0.38 9.66
CA LEU A 77 -11.82 0.64 10.54
C LEU A 77 -10.61 -0.18 10.12
N LEU A 78 -9.41 0.26 10.52
CA LEU A 78 -8.19 -0.51 10.34
C LEU A 78 -7.27 -0.42 11.56
N THR A 79 -6.33 -1.36 11.66
CA THR A 79 -5.24 -1.31 12.65
C THR A 79 -3.99 -2.07 12.16
N PRO A 80 -2.78 -1.56 12.45
CA PRO A 80 -2.51 -0.21 12.94
C PRO A 80 -2.71 0.85 11.84
N ALA A 81 -3.09 2.08 12.23
CA ALA A 81 -3.19 3.21 11.28
C ALA A 81 -1.86 3.94 11.06
N SER A 82 -0.91 3.75 11.96
CA SER A 82 0.44 4.31 11.88
C SER A 82 1.43 3.32 12.48
N LEU A 83 2.55 3.10 11.80
CA LEU A 83 3.59 2.20 12.27
C LEU A 83 4.97 2.58 11.70
N LEU A 84 6.00 2.27 12.48
CA LEU A 84 7.37 2.26 11.98
C LEU A 84 7.70 0.84 11.53
N LEU A 85 7.90 0.64 10.22
CA LEU A 85 8.23 -0.65 9.65
C LEU A 85 9.74 -0.75 9.39
N PRO A 86 10.48 -1.60 10.12
CA PRO A 86 11.93 -1.73 9.93
C PRO A 86 12.32 -2.20 8.53
N ALA A 87 13.60 -2.04 8.20
CA ALA A 87 14.19 -2.60 6.99
C ALA A 87 13.97 -4.12 6.93
N GLN A 88 13.66 -4.65 5.74
CA GLN A 88 13.45 -6.09 5.50
C GLN A 88 12.36 -6.75 6.37
N ALA A 89 11.40 -5.99 6.89
CA ALA A 89 10.35 -6.48 7.77
C ALA A 89 8.97 -6.50 7.11
N SER A 90 8.04 -7.24 7.72
CA SER A 90 6.63 -7.33 7.32
C SER A 90 5.71 -7.09 8.50
N GLU A 91 4.51 -6.58 8.23
CA GLU A 91 3.45 -6.40 9.22
C GLU A 91 2.08 -6.69 8.59
N VAL A 92 1.12 -7.09 9.42
CA VAL A 92 -0.27 -7.37 9.02
C VAL A 92 -1.18 -6.21 9.43
N ILE A 93 -1.81 -5.60 8.43
CA ILE A 93 -2.86 -4.60 8.61
C ILE A 93 -4.21 -5.30 8.56
N ARG A 94 -5.04 -5.08 9.58
CA ARG A 94 -6.39 -5.64 9.68
C ARG A 94 -7.42 -4.57 9.41
N PHE A 95 -8.45 -4.92 8.65
CA PHE A 95 -9.60 -4.08 8.30
C PHE A 95 -10.87 -4.71 8.87
N PHE A 96 -11.77 -3.88 9.36
CA PHE A 96 -13.02 -4.27 10.01
C PHE A 96 -14.17 -3.47 9.42
N TYR A 97 -15.13 -4.16 8.81
CA TYR A 97 -16.36 -3.56 8.30
C TYR A 97 -17.46 -3.63 9.36
N LYS A 98 -18.10 -2.49 9.65
CA LYS A 98 -19.23 -2.35 10.59
C LYS A 98 -20.40 -1.55 9.97
N GLY A 99 -20.42 -1.43 8.65
CA GLY A 99 -21.54 -0.83 7.94
C GLY A 99 -22.78 -1.74 7.89
N PRO A 100 -23.83 -1.32 7.16
CA PRO A 100 -25.05 -2.10 7.00
C PRO A 100 -24.81 -3.46 6.31
N ALA A 101 -25.42 -4.52 6.84
CA ALA A 101 -25.53 -5.80 6.14
C ALA A 101 -26.74 -5.74 5.18
N ASP A 102 -26.51 -5.30 3.95
CA ASP A 102 -27.53 -5.14 2.91
C ASP A 102 -27.03 -5.65 1.55
N GLU A 103 -27.85 -5.53 0.51
CA GLU A 103 -27.56 -6.01 -0.85
C GLU A 103 -26.70 -5.01 -1.66
N LYS A 104 -25.97 -4.10 -1.02
CA LYS A 104 -25.14 -3.10 -1.70
C LYS A 104 -23.66 -3.37 -1.52
N GLU A 105 -22.96 -3.50 -2.65
CA GLU A 105 -21.50 -3.48 -2.66
C GLU A 105 -20.98 -2.08 -2.31
N ARG A 106 -19.83 -2.02 -1.62
CA ARG A 106 -19.20 -0.78 -1.18
C ARG A 106 -17.72 -0.81 -1.51
N TYR A 107 -17.22 0.32 -1.98
CA TYR A 107 -15.83 0.47 -2.42
C TYR A 107 -15.07 1.40 -1.49
N TYR A 108 -13.83 1.04 -1.20
CA TYR A 108 -12.95 1.83 -0.35
C TYR A 108 -11.54 1.89 -0.94
N ARG A 109 -10.90 3.05 -0.82
CA ARG A 109 -9.50 3.25 -1.12
C ARG A 109 -8.68 3.18 0.16
N ILE A 110 -7.64 2.36 0.15
CA ILE A 110 -6.60 2.37 1.18
C ILE A 110 -5.50 3.30 0.69
N VAL A 111 -5.29 4.40 1.40
CA VAL A 111 -4.27 5.40 1.07
C VAL A 111 -3.06 5.16 1.96
N TRP A 112 -1.95 4.76 1.34
CA TRP A 112 -0.67 4.48 2.01
C TRP A 112 0.24 5.70 1.90
N PHE A 113 0.56 6.31 3.03
CA PHE A 113 1.58 7.35 3.13
C PHE A 113 2.86 6.70 3.61
N ASP A 114 3.89 6.75 2.76
CA ASP A 114 5.14 6.03 2.94
C ASP A 114 6.32 7.01 2.93
N GLN A 115 7.06 7.06 4.04
CA GLN A 115 8.24 7.90 4.20
C GLN A 115 9.45 7.08 4.64
N ALA A 116 10.52 7.08 3.83
CA ALA A 116 11.78 6.47 4.20
C ALA A 116 12.51 7.34 5.25
N LEU A 117 13.02 6.70 6.32
CA LEU A 117 13.75 7.42 7.37
C LEU A 117 15.10 7.97 6.88
N SER A 118 15.70 7.35 5.86
CA SER A 118 16.94 7.83 5.23
C SER A 118 16.76 9.21 4.59
N ASP A 119 15.57 9.49 4.05
CA ASP A 119 15.28 10.77 3.40
C ASP A 119 15.06 11.87 4.44
N ALA A 120 14.40 11.53 5.56
CA ALA A 120 14.25 12.46 6.68
C ALA A 120 15.59 12.91 7.28
N GLN A 121 16.62 12.05 7.27
CA GLN A 121 17.97 12.39 7.72
C GLN A 121 18.69 13.32 6.73
N ARG A 122 18.55 13.10 5.42
CA ARG A 122 19.14 13.97 4.39
C ARG A 122 18.54 15.38 4.42
N ASP A 123 17.23 15.50 4.61
CA ASP A 123 16.56 16.80 4.66
C ASP A 123 16.99 17.63 5.87
N ASN A 124 17.29 16.99 7.01
CA ASN A 124 17.81 17.68 8.18
C ASN A 124 19.29 18.06 8.05
N ALA A 125 20.09 17.28 7.31
CA ALA A 125 21.50 17.59 7.09
C ALA A 125 21.73 18.74 6.08
N ASN A 126 20.73 19.02 5.23
CA ASN A 126 20.78 20.08 4.22
C ASN A 126 20.11 21.39 4.69
N ARG A 127 19.73 21.51 5.97
CA ARG A 127 19.23 22.72 6.61
C ARG A 127 20.29 23.35 7.50
#